data_AF-A0A2P2L6E0-F1
#
_entry.id   AF-A0A2P2L6E0-F1
#
_cell.length_a   1.000
_cell.length_b   1.000
_cell.length_c   1.000
_cell.angle_alpha   90.00
_cell.angle_beta   90.00
_cell.angle_gamma   90.00
#
_symmetry.space_group_name_H-M   'P 1'
#
loop_
_entity.id
_entity.type
_entity.pdbx_description
1 polymer ?
#
loop_
_entity_poly.entity_id
_entity_poly.type
_entity_poly.pdbx_seq_one_letter_code
_entity_poly.pdbx_strand_id
1 'polypeptide(L)'
;MTIDGEMARGVRNGWSHPKAVVLIWSICIFFYFFILRMAFRHSALHSYPSSSTSSSPPSDFSVTNWEQRSKLYDKMEKELDEHGAAFLKHGETSQSLSLSEIFTIKDGSVTPVLKAAIPPVRANVLYLSPEFSTPISEAVKHIFSSYFNKAIWFQNSSLYHFSMFHASHHISPVPATEEEIEAEVTAVKAVAEGLCPLKIVLDRVVLTSTGVLLGCWQVAFSDDPFSASILLYEL
;
A
#
# COMPACT_ATOMS: atom_id res chain seq x y z
N MET A 1 60.31 -18.55 -60.11
CA MET A 1 60.36 -18.79 -58.66
C MET A 1 58.93 -18.60 -58.17
N THR A 2 58.38 -19.67 -57.63
CA THR A 2 56.99 -19.96 -57.20
C THR A 2 56.32 -18.77 -56.47
N ILE A 3 55.01 -18.58 -56.55
CA ILE A 3 53.97 -19.38 -55.85
C ILE A 3 52.66 -19.30 -56.64
N ASP A 4 52.13 -20.46 -57.05
CA ASP A 4 50.75 -20.65 -57.50
C ASP A 4 49.85 -20.88 -56.29
N GLY A 5 48.67 -20.26 -56.34
CA GLY A 5 47.65 -20.33 -55.31
C GLY A 5 46.83 -21.62 -55.39
N GLU A 6 46.52 -22.20 -54.23
CA GLU A 6 45.53 -23.25 -54.10
C GLU A 6 44.63 -23.03 -52.89
N MET A 7 43.33 -22.93 -53.19
CA MET A 7 42.15 -23.35 -52.43
C MET A 7 42.14 -23.24 -50.90
N ALA A 8 41.41 -22.23 -50.39
CA ALA A 8 40.59 -22.39 -49.20
C ALA A 8 39.12 -22.53 -49.63
N ARG A 9 38.67 -23.78 -49.76
CA ARG A 9 37.27 -24.18 -49.93
C ARG A 9 36.43 -23.63 -48.77
N GLY A 10 35.46 -22.79 -49.10
CA GLY A 10 34.46 -22.28 -48.16
C GLY A 10 33.71 -23.41 -47.48
N VAL A 11 33.78 -23.47 -46.15
CA VAL A 11 32.91 -24.32 -45.32
C VAL A 11 31.53 -23.67 -45.31
N ARG A 12 30.66 -24.21 -46.17
CA ARG A 12 29.25 -23.86 -46.26
C ARG A 12 28.50 -24.46 -45.05
N ASN A 13 28.55 -23.79 -43.90
CA ASN A 13 27.72 -24.12 -42.74
C ASN A 13 26.27 -23.68 -42.98
N GLY A 14 25.59 -24.38 -43.88
CA GLY A 14 24.15 -24.31 -44.06
C GLY A 14 23.43 -25.12 -42.99
N TRP A 15 23.54 -24.71 -41.73
CA TRP A 15 22.63 -25.18 -40.69
C TRP A 15 21.44 -24.22 -40.68
N SER A 16 20.24 -24.75 -40.93
CA SER A 16 18.99 -23.99 -41.01
C SER A 16 18.71 -23.19 -39.73
N HIS A 17 19.13 -21.91 -39.70
CA HIS A 17 18.90 -20.95 -38.62
C HIS A 17 17.45 -20.89 -38.09
N PRO A 18 16.37 -20.97 -38.90
CA PRO A 18 15.02 -20.91 -38.33
C PRO A 18 14.67 -22.13 -37.49
N LYS A 19 15.18 -23.32 -37.84
CA LYS A 19 14.88 -24.55 -37.08
C LYS A 19 15.60 -24.58 -35.74
N ALA A 20 16.84 -24.07 -35.70
CA ALA A 20 17.60 -23.94 -34.46
C ALA A 20 16.96 -22.92 -33.52
N VAL A 21 16.51 -21.77 -34.06
CA VAL A 21 15.81 -20.74 -33.28
C VAL A 21 14.47 -21.27 -32.75
N VAL A 22 13.66 -21.93 -33.59
CA VAL A 22 12.39 -22.54 -33.14
C VAL A 22 12.64 -23.61 -32.08
N LEU A 23 13.70 -24.42 -32.21
CA LEU A 23 14.07 -25.41 -31.21
C LEU A 23 14.45 -24.75 -29.87
N ILE A 24 15.25 -23.69 -29.90
CA ILE A 24 15.63 -22.93 -28.70
C ILE A 24 14.40 -22.32 -28.03
N TRP A 25 13.53 -21.64 -28.78
CA TRP A 25 12.29 -21.07 -28.23
C TRP A 25 11.36 -22.14 -27.66
N SER A 26 11.23 -23.28 -28.34
CA SER A 26 10.43 -24.42 -27.84
C SER A 26 10.99 -24.97 -26.53
N ILE A 27 12.32 -25.09 -26.43
CA ILE A 27 13.00 -25.51 -25.21
C ILE A 27 12.80 -24.48 -24.08
N CYS A 28 12.91 -23.19 -24.37
CA CYS A 28 12.68 -22.12 -23.39
C CYS A 28 11.23 -22.12 -22.87
N ILE A 29 10.24 -22.23 -23.75
CA ILE A 29 8.82 -22.30 -23.37
C ILE A 29 8.54 -23.57 -22.54
N PHE A 30 9.13 -24.69 -22.93
CA PHE A 30 9.03 -25.94 -22.18
C PHE A 30 9.59 -25.77 -20.77
N PHE A 31 10.82 -25.25 -20.61
CA PHE A 31 11.39 -25.02 -19.29
C PHE A 31 10.60 -23.99 -18.48
N TYR A 32 10.13 -22.91 -19.08
CA TYR A 32 9.29 -21.92 -18.41
C TYR A 32 7.98 -22.54 -17.89
N PHE A 33 7.31 -23.36 -18.71
CA PHE A 33 6.10 -24.08 -18.32
C PHE A 33 6.38 -25.09 -17.21
N PHE A 34 7.51 -25.81 -17.27
CA PHE A 34 7.89 -26.77 -16.22
C PHE A 34 8.26 -26.07 -14.92
N ILE A 35 8.99 -24.95 -14.96
CA ILE A 35 9.32 -24.16 -13.76
C ILE A 35 8.06 -23.57 -13.15
N LEU A 36 7.14 -23.02 -13.95
CA LEU A 36 5.83 -22.57 -13.47
C LEU A 36 5.02 -23.71 -12.87
N ARG A 37 4.94 -24.87 -13.55
CA ARG A 37 4.25 -26.05 -13.00
C ARG A 37 4.90 -26.54 -11.72
N MET A 38 6.22 -26.50 -11.61
CA MET A 38 6.91 -26.87 -10.39
C MET A 38 6.67 -25.84 -9.29
N ALA A 39 6.64 -24.54 -9.59
CA ALA A 39 6.27 -23.50 -8.63
C ALA A 39 4.82 -23.67 -8.14
N PHE A 40 3.87 -23.88 -9.05
CA PHE A 40 2.48 -24.16 -8.70
C PHE A 40 2.31 -25.49 -7.95
N ARG A 41 3.07 -26.53 -8.31
CA ARG A 41 3.07 -27.81 -7.57
C ARG A 41 3.78 -27.70 -6.22
N HIS A 42 4.81 -26.90 -6.08
CA HIS A 42 5.51 -26.66 -4.81
C HIS A 42 4.62 -25.85 -3.86
N SER A 43 3.88 -24.87 -4.39
CA SER A 43 2.81 -24.20 -3.67
C SER A 43 1.70 -25.17 -3.28
N ALA A 44 1.29 -26.08 -4.18
CA ALA A 44 0.27 -27.10 -3.87
C ALA A 44 0.76 -28.22 -2.92
N LEU A 45 2.05 -28.56 -2.94
CA LEU A 45 2.67 -29.56 -2.06
C LEU A 45 2.89 -29.00 -0.64
N HIS A 46 3.12 -27.68 -0.52
CA HIS A 46 3.01 -26.98 0.76
C HIS A 46 1.56 -26.77 1.23
N SER A 47 0.57 -27.09 0.39
CA SER A 47 -0.86 -26.95 0.74
C SER A 47 -1.53 -28.24 1.20
N TYR A 48 -0.89 -29.41 1.08
CA TYR A 48 -1.48 -30.68 1.53
C TYR A 48 -0.44 -31.76 1.84
N PRO A 49 -0.29 -32.22 3.09
CA PRO A 49 0.24 -33.54 3.37
C PRO A 49 -0.91 -34.57 3.40
N SER A 50 -0.86 -35.54 2.51
CA SER A 50 -1.66 -36.77 2.58
C SER A 50 -0.82 -37.87 3.23
N SER A 51 -1.21 -38.37 4.41
CA SER A 51 -1.42 -39.80 4.62
C SER A 51 -1.97 -40.10 6.02
N SER A 52 -3.02 -40.90 5.98
CA SER A 52 -3.79 -41.52 7.04
C SER A 52 -2.98 -42.17 8.16
N THR A 53 -3.23 -41.77 9.41
CA THR A 53 -3.39 -42.70 10.53
C THR A 53 -4.28 -42.08 11.61
N SER A 54 -5.17 -42.89 12.14
CA SER A 54 -6.24 -42.56 13.09
C SER A 54 -5.74 -41.89 14.37
N SER A 55 -6.03 -40.61 14.53
CA SER A 55 -6.42 -39.95 15.79
C SER A 55 -6.73 -38.49 15.47
N SER A 56 -7.80 -37.97 16.06
CA SER A 56 -8.37 -36.65 15.80
C SER A 56 -7.30 -35.54 15.68
N PRO A 57 -7.31 -34.71 14.62
CA PRO A 57 -6.35 -33.61 14.53
C PRO A 57 -6.78 -32.46 15.45
N PRO A 58 -5.83 -31.74 16.07
CA PRO A 58 -6.13 -30.48 16.74
C PRO A 58 -6.55 -29.47 15.67
N SER A 59 -7.51 -28.63 16.01
CA SER A 59 -7.92 -27.48 15.19
C SER A 59 -6.72 -26.56 14.96
N ASP A 60 -6.02 -26.73 13.84
CA ASP A 60 -5.08 -25.75 13.33
C ASP A 60 -5.90 -24.50 12.98
N PHE A 61 -5.79 -23.50 13.86
CA PHE A 61 -6.45 -22.21 13.74
C PHE A 61 -6.01 -21.57 12.44
N SER A 62 -6.88 -21.62 11.43
CA SER A 62 -6.89 -20.61 10.37
C SER A 62 -7.06 -19.27 11.08
N VAL A 63 -5.98 -18.51 11.23
CA VAL A 63 -6.03 -17.17 11.81
C VAL A 63 -7.06 -16.39 11.01
N THR A 64 -8.19 -16.08 11.64
CA THR A 64 -9.29 -15.41 10.95
C THR A 64 -8.85 -14.01 10.50
N ASN A 65 -9.45 -13.44 9.45
CA ASN A 65 -9.12 -12.07 8.99
C ASN A 65 -9.21 -11.06 10.14
N TRP A 66 -10.15 -11.29 11.06
CA TRP A 66 -10.29 -10.57 12.33
C TRP A 66 -9.03 -10.62 13.19
N GLU A 67 -8.42 -11.79 13.36
CA GLU A 67 -7.20 -11.95 14.17
C GLU A 67 -5.98 -11.29 13.52
N GLN A 68 -5.83 -11.35 12.20
CA GLN A 68 -4.75 -10.62 11.49
C GLN A 68 -4.91 -9.11 11.67
N ARG A 69 -6.15 -8.62 11.53
CA ARG A 69 -6.50 -7.21 11.72
C ARG A 69 -6.29 -6.75 13.15
N SER A 70 -6.76 -7.51 14.14
CA SER A 70 -6.53 -7.22 15.55
C SER A 70 -5.04 -7.15 15.83
N LYS A 71 -4.24 -8.11 15.35
CA LYS A 71 -2.78 -8.08 15.51
C LYS A 71 -2.14 -6.82 14.91
N LEU A 72 -2.63 -6.34 13.77
CA LEU A 72 -2.14 -5.10 13.16
C LEU A 72 -2.49 -3.88 14.03
N TYR A 73 -3.73 -3.78 14.51
CA TYR A 73 -4.15 -2.67 15.37
C TYR A 73 -3.42 -2.68 16.71
N ASP A 74 -3.30 -3.86 17.32
CA ASP A 74 -2.57 -4.06 18.56
C ASP A 74 -1.08 -3.72 18.38
N LYS A 75 -0.51 -3.98 17.19
CA LYS A 75 0.85 -3.53 16.86
C LYS A 75 0.94 -2.00 16.81
N MET A 76 0.02 -1.32 16.13
CA MET A 76 0.02 0.15 16.06
C MET A 76 -0.17 0.80 17.43
N GLU A 77 -1.04 0.23 18.27
CA GLU A 77 -1.31 0.71 19.62
C GLU A 77 -0.08 0.55 20.52
N LYS A 78 0.60 -0.60 20.43
CA LYS A 78 1.85 -0.85 21.14
C LYS A 78 2.99 0.07 20.74
N GLU A 79 2.99 0.64 19.54
CA GLU A 79 4.09 1.54 19.14
C GLU A 79 4.23 2.71 20.12
N LEU A 80 3.11 3.27 20.60
CA LEU A 80 3.14 4.35 21.59
C LEU A 80 3.66 3.87 22.95
N ASP A 81 3.28 2.68 23.40
CA ASP A 81 3.75 2.11 24.67
C ASP A 81 5.24 1.76 24.62
N GLU A 82 5.71 1.19 23.51
CA GLU A 82 7.08 0.71 23.33
C GLU A 82 8.08 1.83 23.04
N HIS A 83 7.69 2.81 22.21
CA HIS A 83 8.59 3.90 21.79
C HIS A 83 8.33 5.20 22.55
N GLY A 84 7.24 5.27 23.31
CA GLY A 84 6.76 6.49 23.95
C GLY A 84 6.26 7.51 22.92
N ALA A 85 5.94 8.70 23.40
CA ALA A 85 5.61 9.85 22.56
C ALA A 85 6.89 10.41 21.89
N ALA A 86 7.45 9.68 20.92
CA ALA A 86 8.66 10.08 20.19
C ALA A 86 8.50 11.47 19.54
N PHE A 87 7.28 11.78 19.11
CA PHE A 87 6.88 13.10 18.62
C PHE A 87 7.20 14.24 19.60
N LEU A 88 7.16 14.02 20.92
CA LEU A 88 7.49 15.02 21.93
C LEU A 88 9.00 15.23 22.15
N LYS A 89 9.84 14.24 21.81
CA LYS A 89 11.28 14.27 22.13
C LYS A 89 12.13 14.78 20.96
N HIS A 90 11.86 14.31 19.75
CA HIS A 90 12.69 14.59 18.57
C HIS A 90 11.90 15.21 17.41
N GLY A 91 10.59 15.36 17.57
CA GLY A 91 9.72 15.86 16.51
C GLY A 91 9.62 14.93 15.31
N GLU A 92 10.02 13.65 15.42
CA GLU A 92 9.89 12.68 14.34
C GLU A 92 8.41 12.52 13.97
N THR A 93 8.08 12.88 12.73
CA THR A 93 6.73 12.71 12.17
C THR A 93 6.76 11.67 11.06
N SER A 94 5.57 11.19 10.68
CA SER A 94 5.37 10.30 9.53
C SER A 94 5.87 10.87 8.20
N GLN A 95 6.21 12.17 8.13
CA GLN A 95 6.52 12.87 6.90
C GLN A 95 8.00 13.24 6.69
N SER A 96 8.93 12.65 7.45
CA SER A 96 10.36 13.07 7.43
C SER A 96 10.60 14.55 7.75
N LEU A 97 9.56 15.27 8.17
CA LEU A 97 9.60 16.65 8.64
C LEU A 97 9.50 16.63 10.16
N SER A 98 10.16 17.55 10.84
CA SER A 98 9.97 17.73 12.27
C SER A 98 8.60 18.34 12.58
N LEU A 99 8.01 18.07 13.75
CA LEU A 99 6.77 18.74 14.18
C LEU A 99 6.87 20.28 14.07
N SER A 100 8.03 20.86 14.37
CA SER A 100 8.29 22.30 14.24
C SER A 100 8.30 22.81 12.80
N GLU A 101 8.50 21.93 11.82
CA GLU A 101 8.47 22.27 10.39
C GLU A 101 7.07 22.20 9.79
N ILE A 102 6.14 21.48 10.45
CA ILE A 102 4.76 21.29 10.00
C ILE A 102 3.75 22.01 10.88
N PHE A 103 4.08 22.37 12.12
CA PHE A 103 3.23 23.09 13.05
C PHE A 103 3.96 24.22 13.77
N THR A 104 3.21 25.28 14.07
CA THR A 104 3.64 26.41 14.89
C THR A 104 2.54 26.79 15.87
N ILE A 105 2.91 27.42 16.98
CA ILE A 105 1.96 27.86 18.00
C ILE A 105 1.63 29.34 17.74
N LYS A 106 0.35 29.63 17.54
CA LYS A 106 -0.20 31.00 17.44
C LYS A 106 -1.32 31.15 18.46
N ASP A 107 -1.22 32.18 19.30
CA ASP A 107 -2.21 32.46 20.36
C ASP A 107 -2.50 31.25 21.28
N GLY A 108 -1.45 30.48 21.58
CA GLY A 108 -1.54 29.27 22.40
C GLY A 108 -2.22 28.08 21.72
N SER A 109 -2.50 28.16 20.41
CA SER A 109 -3.11 27.09 19.62
C SER A 109 -2.16 26.57 18.56
N VAL A 110 -2.19 25.26 18.30
CA VAL A 110 -1.39 24.63 17.24
C VAL A 110 -1.97 24.99 15.87
N THR A 111 -1.11 25.42 14.94
CA THR A 111 -1.48 25.83 13.59
C THR A 111 -0.52 25.23 12.55
N PRO A 112 -1.01 24.72 11.41
CA PRO A 112 -0.16 24.09 10.41
C PRO A 112 0.66 25.14 9.65
N VAL A 113 1.89 24.77 9.31
CA VAL A 113 2.77 25.51 8.41
C VAL A 113 2.63 24.89 7.02
N LEU A 114 1.82 25.54 6.16
CA LEU A 114 1.55 25.03 4.82
C LEU A 114 2.78 25.18 3.92
N LYS A 115 3.24 24.05 3.36
CA LYS A 115 4.30 23.98 2.36
C LYS A 115 3.77 23.25 1.13
N ALA A 116 4.00 23.80 -0.06
CA ALA A 116 3.65 23.11 -1.30
C ALA A 116 4.62 21.93 -1.53
N ALA A 117 4.07 20.75 -1.83
CA ALA A 117 4.87 19.63 -2.31
C ALA A 117 5.26 19.87 -3.77
N ILE A 118 6.56 19.84 -4.08
CA ILE A 118 7.09 20.01 -5.44
C ILE A 118 8.05 18.84 -5.72
N PRO A 119 7.70 17.91 -6.64
CA PRO A 119 6.44 17.82 -7.39
C PRO A 119 5.23 17.49 -6.48
N PRO A 120 3.99 17.75 -6.93
CA PRO A 120 2.80 17.45 -6.14
C PRO A 120 2.69 15.96 -5.83
N VAL A 121 2.14 15.66 -4.65
CA VAL A 121 1.76 14.29 -4.28
C VAL A 121 0.57 13.88 -5.12
N ARG A 122 0.68 12.73 -5.79
CA ARG A 122 -0.42 12.11 -6.55
C ARG A 122 -0.93 10.89 -5.80
N ALA A 123 -2.23 10.83 -5.61
CA ALA A 123 -2.89 9.79 -4.85
C ALA A 123 -4.29 9.52 -5.40
N ASN A 124 -4.69 8.25 -5.39
CA ASN A 124 -6.08 7.85 -5.53
C ASN A 124 -6.73 7.92 -4.16
N VAL A 125 -7.78 8.72 -4.08
CA VAL A 125 -8.49 8.97 -2.83
C VAL A 125 -9.97 8.70 -3.02
N LEU A 126 -10.60 8.10 -2.02
CA LEU A 126 -12.05 8.02 -1.94
C LEU A 126 -12.55 9.26 -1.21
N TYR A 127 -13.26 10.11 -1.95
CA TYR A 127 -13.84 11.34 -1.41
C TYR A 127 -14.89 11.04 -0.34
N LEU A 128 -14.82 11.75 0.79
CA LEU A 128 -15.82 11.70 1.85
C LEU A 128 -16.71 12.95 1.77
N SER A 129 -17.98 12.75 1.40
CA SER A 129 -18.92 13.87 1.28
C SER A 129 -19.19 14.54 2.64
N PRO A 130 -19.64 15.82 2.65
CA PRO A 130 -19.94 16.54 3.89
C PRO A 130 -21.01 15.89 4.75
N GLU A 131 -21.90 15.11 4.13
CA GLU A 131 -22.91 14.29 4.81
C GLU A 131 -22.28 13.34 5.84
N PHE A 132 -21.09 12.80 5.53
CA PHE A 132 -20.36 11.89 6.42
C PHE A 132 -19.21 12.58 7.15
N SER A 133 -18.46 13.48 6.49
CA SER A 133 -17.26 14.08 7.08
C SER A 133 -17.58 15.07 8.21
N THR A 134 -18.72 15.77 8.14
CA THR A 134 -19.11 16.76 9.17
C THR A 134 -19.43 16.10 10.51
N PRO A 135 -20.34 15.09 10.58
CA PRO A 135 -20.61 14.40 11.85
C PRO A 135 -19.36 13.76 12.48
N ILE A 136 -18.46 13.23 11.64
CA ILE A 136 -17.19 12.66 12.11
C ILE A 136 -16.31 13.75 12.73
N SER A 137 -16.14 14.89 12.05
CA SER A 137 -15.33 16.02 12.56
C SER A 137 -15.88 16.55 13.88
N GLU A 138 -17.20 16.67 14.00
CA GLU A 138 -17.87 17.11 15.23
C GLU A 138 -17.65 16.11 16.38
N ALA A 139 -17.85 14.82 16.13
CA ALA A 139 -17.63 13.78 17.13
C ALA A 139 -16.17 13.76 17.62
N VAL A 140 -15.21 13.80 16.69
CA VAL A 140 -13.78 13.85 17.02
C VAL A 140 -13.45 15.11 17.82
N LYS A 141 -13.88 16.30 17.36
CA LYS A 141 -13.66 17.55 18.10
C LYS A 141 -14.25 17.50 19.50
N HIS A 142 -15.49 17.00 19.65
CA HIS A 142 -16.14 16.88 20.94
C HIS A 142 -15.38 15.96 21.91
N ILE A 143 -14.96 14.79 21.44
CA ILE A 143 -14.20 13.81 22.24
C ILE A 143 -12.86 14.42 22.67
N PHE A 144 -12.06 14.89 21.72
CA PHE A 144 -10.67 15.26 21.96
C PHE A 144 -10.48 16.64 22.60
N SER A 145 -11.39 17.60 22.39
CA SER A 145 -11.22 18.98 22.91
C SER A 145 -11.15 19.03 24.44
N SER A 146 -11.79 18.09 25.13
CA SER A 146 -11.76 18.02 26.60
C SER A 146 -10.42 17.54 27.16
N TYR A 147 -9.65 16.77 26.38
CA TYR A 147 -8.38 16.19 26.81
C TYR A 147 -7.18 17.04 26.39
N PHE A 148 -7.30 17.77 25.29
CA PHE A 148 -6.18 18.48 24.69
C PHE A 148 -6.51 19.97 24.56
N ASN A 149 -6.07 20.75 25.56
CA ASN A 149 -6.31 22.19 25.69
C ASN A 149 -5.68 23.00 24.55
N LYS A 150 -6.33 23.05 23.38
CA LYS A 150 -5.87 23.72 22.14
C LYS A 150 -4.56 23.17 21.54
N ALA A 151 -4.08 22.05 22.07
CA ALA A 151 -2.88 21.36 21.62
C ALA A 151 -3.11 20.48 20.37
N ILE A 152 -4.36 20.39 19.91
CA ILE A 152 -4.73 19.65 18.70
C ILE A 152 -5.15 20.62 17.61
N TRP A 153 -4.58 20.44 16.43
CA TRP A 153 -5.10 21.02 15.21
C TRP A 153 -6.08 20.03 14.55
N PHE A 154 -7.28 20.51 14.20
CA PHE A 154 -8.27 19.71 13.48
C PHE A 154 -8.28 20.10 12.01
N GLN A 155 -8.04 19.12 11.14
CA GLN A 155 -8.13 19.28 9.69
C GLN A 155 -9.55 19.72 9.26
N ASN A 156 -9.62 20.44 8.14
CA ASN A 156 -10.89 20.81 7.52
C ASN A 156 -11.64 19.55 7.04
N SER A 157 -12.88 19.36 7.51
CA SER A 157 -13.70 18.19 7.16
C SER A 157 -14.02 18.10 5.67
N SER A 158 -13.98 19.21 4.92
CA SER A 158 -14.12 19.20 3.46
C SER A 158 -12.94 18.52 2.74
N LEU A 159 -11.82 18.32 3.42
CA LEU A 159 -10.63 17.64 2.88
C LEU A 159 -10.51 16.18 3.33
N TYR A 160 -11.48 15.68 4.12
CA TYR A 160 -11.44 14.29 4.57
C TYR A 160 -11.60 13.35 3.37
N HIS A 161 -10.76 12.32 3.34
CA HIS A 161 -10.75 11.30 2.30
C HIS A 161 -10.15 10.01 2.85
N PHE A 162 -10.39 8.89 2.18
CA PHE A 162 -9.61 7.68 2.39
C PHE A 162 -8.52 7.60 1.33
N SER A 163 -7.26 7.54 1.76
CA SER A 163 -6.16 7.24 0.84
C SER A 163 -6.26 5.78 0.42
N MET A 164 -6.42 5.55 -0.89
CA MET A 164 -6.45 4.20 -1.46
C MET A 164 -5.07 3.80 -1.99
N PHE A 165 -4.39 4.72 -2.65
CA PHE A 165 -3.08 4.48 -3.24
C PHE A 165 -2.30 5.77 -3.41
N HIS A 166 -1.00 5.77 -3.10
CA HIS A 166 -0.10 6.90 -3.35
C HIS A 166 0.85 6.54 -4.50
N ALA A 167 0.70 7.22 -5.64
CA ALA A 167 1.59 7.06 -6.81
C ALA A 167 2.92 7.81 -6.63
N SER A 168 2.93 8.83 -5.77
CA SER A 168 4.11 9.59 -5.37
C SER A 168 4.05 9.86 -3.86
N HIS A 169 5.20 9.96 -3.20
CA HIS A 169 5.29 10.39 -1.81
C HIS A 169 6.32 11.49 -1.66
N HIS A 170 6.19 12.35 -0.64
CA HIS A 170 7.06 13.50 -0.46
C HIS A 170 8.54 13.11 -0.19
N ILE A 171 8.80 11.90 0.33
CA ILE A 171 10.16 11.36 0.54
C ILE A 171 10.77 10.84 -0.76
N SER A 172 9.95 10.27 -1.64
CA SER A 172 10.36 9.70 -2.92
C SER A 172 9.45 10.25 -4.03
N PRO A 173 9.65 11.52 -4.42
CA PRO A 173 8.81 12.16 -5.42
C PRO A 173 8.94 11.46 -6.76
N VAL A 174 7.81 11.12 -7.37
CA VAL A 174 7.73 10.55 -8.72
C VAL A 174 7.10 11.59 -9.64
N PRO A 175 7.83 12.24 -10.57
CA PRO A 175 7.23 13.11 -11.56
C PRO A 175 6.34 12.30 -12.52
N ALA A 176 5.34 12.95 -13.12
CA ALA A 176 4.53 12.38 -14.19
C ALA A 176 4.23 13.45 -15.24
N THR A 177 4.13 13.04 -16.51
CA THR A 177 3.64 13.90 -17.59
C THR A 177 2.11 14.01 -17.55
N GLU A 178 1.53 14.97 -18.27
CA GLU A 178 0.08 15.11 -18.38
C GLU A 178 -0.57 13.85 -18.99
N GLU A 179 0.11 13.19 -19.94
CA GLU A 179 -0.37 11.95 -20.55
C GLU A 179 -0.39 10.79 -19.55
N GLU A 180 0.62 10.70 -18.66
CA GLU A 180 0.65 9.70 -17.60
C GLU A 180 -0.47 9.94 -16.57
N ILE A 181 -0.71 11.20 -16.22
CA ILE A 181 -1.81 11.59 -15.32
C ILE A 181 -3.17 11.27 -15.94
N GLU A 182 -3.38 11.55 -17.23
CA GLU A 182 -4.62 11.23 -17.93
C GLU A 182 -4.86 9.70 -18.01
N ALA A 183 -3.79 8.93 -18.20
CA ALA A 183 -3.86 7.47 -18.15
C ALA A 183 -4.24 6.95 -16.75
N GLU A 184 -3.65 7.51 -15.68
CA GLU A 184 -4.01 7.21 -14.28
C GLU A 184 -5.51 7.48 -14.03
N VAL A 185 -5.99 8.66 -14.43
CA VAL A 185 -7.40 9.06 -14.28
C VAL A 185 -8.33 8.12 -15.05
N THR A 186 -7.97 7.74 -16.27
CA THR A 186 -8.77 6.82 -17.10
C THR A 186 -8.86 5.44 -16.48
N ALA A 187 -7.74 4.92 -15.94
CA ALA A 187 -7.72 3.64 -15.25
C ALA A 187 -8.60 3.64 -13.98
N VAL A 188 -8.53 4.71 -13.18
CA VAL A 188 -9.36 4.86 -11.98
C VAL A 188 -10.85 4.92 -12.34
N LYS A 189 -11.22 5.67 -13.39
CA LYS A 189 -12.60 5.75 -13.87
C LYS A 189 -13.14 4.39 -14.32
N ALA A 190 -12.36 3.67 -15.13
CA ALA A 190 -12.75 2.36 -15.64
C ALA A 190 -13.02 1.35 -14.51
N VAL A 191 -12.24 1.40 -13.42
CA VAL A 191 -12.48 0.57 -12.23
C VAL A 191 -13.73 1.06 -11.49
N ALA A 192 -13.84 2.37 -11.24
CA ALA A 192 -14.94 2.96 -10.47
C ALA A 192 -16.32 2.72 -11.10
N GLU A 193 -16.43 2.71 -12.43
CA GLU A 193 -17.68 2.43 -13.15
C GLU A 193 -18.25 1.03 -12.88
N GLY A 194 -17.39 0.07 -12.51
CA GLY A 194 -17.79 -1.31 -12.18
C GLY A 194 -18.09 -1.54 -10.69
N LEU A 195 -17.88 -0.55 -9.82
CA LEU A 195 -17.97 -0.72 -8.37
C LEU A 195 -19.35 -0.36 -7.81
N CYS A 196 -19.77 -1.15 -6.82
CA CYS A 196 -20.94 -0.82 -6.00
C CYS A 196 -20.57 0.15 -4.87
N PRO A 197 -21.53 0.92 -4.33
CA PRO A 197 -21.30 1.74 -3.13
C PRO A 197 -20.72 0.92 -1.98
N LEU A 198 -19.62 1.41 -1.39
CA LEU A 198 -18.97 0.77 -0.25
C LEU A 198 -19.69 1.15 1.04
N LYS A 199 -19.94 0.16 1.90
CA LYS A 199 -20.33 0.41 3.28
C LYS A 199 -19.07 0.39 4.14
N ILE A 200 -18.73 1.48 4.82
CA ILE A 200 -17.50 1.60 5.62
C ILE A 200 -17.87 1.84 7.08
N VAL A 201 -17.18 1.19 8.01
CA VAL A 201 -17.36 1.32 9.46
C VAL A 201 -16.03 1.65 10.14
N LEU A 202 -16.05 2.50 11.16
CA LEU A 202 -14.88 2.74 12.02
C LEU A 202 -14.77 1.58 13.01
N ASP A 203 -13.67 0.84 12.94
CA ASP A 203 -13.41 -0.31 13.81
C ASP A 203 -12.63 0.10 15.07
N ARG A 204 -11.62 0.96 14.92
CA ARG A 204 -10.78 1.44 16.05
C ARG A 204 -10.21 2.84 15.79
N VAL A 205 -9.82 3.55 16.84
CA VAL A 205 -8.98 4.77 16.78
C VAL A 205 -7.67 4.50 17.52
N VAL A 206 -6.53 4.82 16.92
CA VAL A 206 -5.19 4.55 17.47
C VAL A 206 -4.34 5.82 17.44
N LEU A 207 -3.64 6.16 18.52
CA LEU A 207 -2.62 7.22 18.51
C LEU A 207 -1.23 6.60 18.31
N THR A 208 -0.49 7.03 17.31
CA THR A 208 0.86 6.52 17.03
C THR A 208 1.92 7.21 17.89
N SER A 209 3.10 6.61 17.99
CA SER A 209 4.29 7.21 18.63
C SER A 209 4.82 8.46 17.92
N THR A 210 4.39 8.70 16.68
CA THR A 210 4.65 9.93 15.90
C THR A 210 3.60 11.02 16.12
N GLY A 211 2.61 10.78 16.99
CA GLY A 211 1.59 11.76 17.38
C GLY A 211 0.38 11.80 16.47
N VAL A 212 0.30 10.93 15.45
CA VAL A 212 -0.79 10.85 14.47
C VAL A 212 -1.95 10.05 15.05
N LEU A 213 -3.17 10.54 14.91
CA LEU A 213 -4.37 9.81 15.31
C LEU A 213 -4.95 9.08 14.09
N LEU A 214 -4.99 7.76 14.11
CA LEU A 214 -5.47 6.95 13.01
C LEU A 214 -6.90 6.48 13.27
N GLY A 215 -7.79 6.73 12.32
CA GLY A 215 -9.06 6.02 12.25
C GLY A 215 -8.87 4.74 11.45
N CYS A 216 -9.08 3.59 12.08
CA CYS A 216 -9.00 2.28 11.45
C CYS A 216 -10.38 1.90 10.90
N TRP A 217 -10.60 2.12 9.61
CA TRP A 217 -11.90 1.89 8.97
C TRP A 217 -11.92 0.57 8.19
N GLN A 218 -13.11 -0.01 8.04
CA GLN A 218 -13.33 -1.32 7.41
C GLN A 218 -14.52 -1.27 6.45
N VAL A 219 -14.40 -1.96 5.32
CA VAL A 219 -15.54 -2.17 4.43
C VAL A 219 -16.44 -3.26 5.05
N ALA A 220 -17.64 -2.88 5.48
CA ALA A 220 -18.66 -3.80 5.95
C ALA A 220 -19.22 -4.57 4.75
N PHE A 221 -19.07 -5.89 4.79
CA PHE A 221 -19.40 -6.87 3.76
C PHE A 221 -18.40 -6.95 2.60
N SER A 222 -17.26 -7.57 2.90
CA SER A 222 -16.59 -8.45 1.95
C SER A 222 -15.81 -9.49 2.74
N ASP A 223 -15.91 -10.77 2.36
CA ASP A 223 -15.04 -11.85 2.84
C ASP A 223 -13.59 -11.68 2.33
N ASP A 224 -13.27 -10.56 1.69
CA ASP A 224 -11.98 -10.24 1.08
C ASP A 224 -10.96 -9.71 2.12
N PRO A 225 -9.83 -10.41 2.35
CA PRO A 225 -8.86 -10.13 3.41
C PRO A 225 -8.04 -8.83 3.28
N PHE A 226 -8.17 -8.02 2.22
CA PHE A 226 -7.18 -6.97 1.91
C PHE A 226 -7.65 -5.50 1.96
N SER A 227 -8.91 -5.19 2.28
CA SER A 227 -9.39 -3.79 2.27
C SER A 227 -9.50 -3.19 3.68
N ALA A 228 -8.37 -3.04 4.38
CA ALA A 228 -8.27 -2.09 5.47
C ALA A 228 -7.91 -0.72 4.89
N SER A 229 -8.86 0.21 4.86
CA SER A 229 -8.58 1.61 4.53
C SER A 229 -8.21 2.32 5.83
N ILE A 230 -6.92 2.62 5.99
CA ILE A 230 -6.45 3.48 7.08
C ILE A 230 -6.82 4.91 6.70
N LEU A 231 -7.60 5.57 7.55
CA LEU A 231 -7.77 7.03 7.46
C LEU A 231 -6.74 7.64 8.40
N LEU A 232 -5.81 8.35 7.77
CA LEU A 232 -4.77 9.10 8.45
C LEU A 232 -5.40 10.41 8.96
N TYR A 233 -5.57 10.59 10.28
CA TYR A 233 -5.62 11.95 10.82
C TYR A 233 -4.21 12.33 11.22
N GLU A 234 -3.54 13.06 10.33
CA GLU A 234 -2.35 13.79 10.73
C GLU A 234 -2.75 14.86 11.74
N LEU A 235 -2.29 14.65 12.97
CA LEU A 235 -2.26 15.63 14.04
C LEU A 235 -0.95 16.41 14.00
#